data_AF-A0A3A8EKQ7-F1
#
_entry.id   AF-A0A3A8EKQ7-F1
#
_cell.length_a   1.000
_cell.length_b   1.000
_cell.length_c   1.000
_cell.angle_alpha   90.00
_cell.angle_beta   90.00
_cell.angle_gamma   90.00
#
_symmetry.space_group_name_H-M   'P 1'
#
loop_
_entity.id
_entity.type
_entity.pdbx_description
1 polymer ?
#
loop_
_entity_poly.entity_id
_entity_poly.type
_entity_poly.pdbx_seq_one_letter_code
_entity_poly.pdbx_strand_id
1 'polypeptide(L)'
;MQKIKSFLVKGCSISVLSLLGMCAFAQTPAQIETAKETEVPVPQIEMNAPWLFYTIPSWIDASPTLFPPQSDESIVLPAESTENNSWVDHQQKNIRTWADKSATKINNWFGETDPNEPATATLRILIDNEWNKHDNFEIKPRIRGKIKLPTLERKLSVVFGDDSLDNELDNNVGITNENPVGSSDKNLDSKQTRQDNGSLALRWSDLSKRLPFETDFDLGIRSGDDIYARLKASKDWALENDFAFYAEQIFRYGIDSKNYLRTNLELTHARPNHPILSNQFNLTYADSQEDDVTWGNFLFRKHQFFHGNAFSYGLYTNGFYNNHDLRLNSYGPFVSWRQPFLRDWFFIQGDLNYLNDHRNNRSHFIGALVRLEALF
;
A
#
# COMPACT_ATOMS: atom_id res chain seq x y z
N MET A 1 -11.53 4.02 23.33
CA MET A 1 -10.11 4.36 23.62
C MET A 1 -9.32 3.27 24.36
N GLN A 2 -9.80 2.66 25.46
CA GLN A 2 -9.04 1.59 26.16
C GLN A 2 -8.80 0.33 25.30
N LYS A 3 -9.76 -0.09 24.47
CA LYS A 3 -9.60 -1.22 23.52
C LYS A 3 -8.52 -0.95 22.46
N ILE A 4 -8.47 0.27 21.90
CA ILE A 4 -7.48 0.69 20.89
C ILE A 4 -6.06 0.74 21.46
N LYS A 5 -5.89 1.23 22.71
CA LYS A 5 -4.57 1.26 23.38
C LYS A 5 -4.01 -0.16 23.63
N SER A 6 -4.85 -1.09 24.09
CA SER A 6 -4.49 -2.49 24.28
C SER A 6 -4.11 -3.16 22.95
N PHE A 7 -4.81 -2.82 21.87
CA PHE A 7 -4.59 -3.37 20.54
C PHE A 7 -3.31 -2.83 19.88
N LEU A 8 -3.03 -1.52 19.95
CA LEU A 8 -1.81 -0.92 19.40
C LEU A 8 -0.53 -1.51 20.03
N VAL A 9 -0.55 -1.75 21.34
CA VAL A 9 0.57 -2.38 22.05
C VAL A 9 0.76 -3.83 21.58
N LYS A 10 -0.33 -4.60 21.43
CA LYS A 10 -0.27 -5.99 20.95
C LYS A 10 0.05 -6.11 19.46
N GLY A 11 -0.45 -5.20 18.62
CA GLY A 11 -0.15 -5.16 17.19
C GLY A 11 1.33 -4.87 16.92
N CYS A 12 1.92 -3.94 17.67
CA CYS A 12 3.36 -3.67 17.61
C CYS A 12 4.19 -4.91 18.01
N SER A 13 3.74 -5.67 19.02
CA SER A 13 4.36 -6.95 19.38
C SER A 13 4.23 -8.02 18.30
N ILE A 14 3.12 -8.05 17.54
CA ILE A 14 2.91 -9.00 16.44
C ILE A 14 3.82 -8.67 15.24
N SER A 15 4.03 -7.39 14.91
CA SER A 15 4.99 -6.98 13.86
C SER A 15 6.43 -7.36 14.21
N VAL A 16 6.80 -7.29 15.49
CA VAL A 16 8.12 -7.76 15.95
C VAL A 16 8.20 -9.30 15.94
N LEU A 17 7.11 -10.00 16.31
CA LEU A 17 7.05 -11.46 16.25
C LEU A 17 7.02 -12.03 14.82
N SER A 18 6.43 -11.34 13.84
CA SER A 18 6.41 -11.80 12.45
C SER A 18 7.80 -11.79 11.81
N LEU A 19 8.67 -10.85 12.21
CA LEU A 19 10.11 -10.89 11.88
C LEU A 19 10.83 -12.09 12.52
N LEU A 20 10.44 -12.51 13.73
CA LEU A 20 11.05 -13.63 14.45
C LEU A 20 10.60 -15.00 13.92
N GLY A 21 9.38 -15.12 13.39
CA GLY A 21 8.78 -16.38 12.96
C GLY A 21 9.52 -17.11 11.81
N MET A 22 10.37 -16.42 11.04
CA MET A 22 11.16 -17.04 9.96
C MET A 22 12.55 -17.52 10.41
N CYS A 23 12.97 -17.25 11.66
CA CYS A 23 14.25 -17.75 12.18
C CYS A 23 14.22 -19.23 12.58
N ALA A 24 13.05 -19.87 12.62
CA ALA A 24 12.88 -21.24 13.11
C ALA A 24 12.94 -22.33 12.01
N PHE A 25 13.04 -21.97 10.72
CA PHE A 25 13.08 -22.93 9.61
C PHE A 25 14.43 -22.95 8.90
N ALA A 26 15.50 -23.18 9.66
CA ALA A 26 16.81 -23.51 9.10
C ALA A 26 17.57 -24.49 10.01
N GLN A 27 16.94 -25.60 10.38
CA GLN A 27 17.66 -26.74 10.96
C GLN A 27 17.14 -28.04 10.34
N THR A 28 17.88 -28.55 9.36
CA THR A 28 17.80 -29.93 8.88
C THR A 28 18.11 -30.91 10.03
N PRO A 29 17.39 -32.04 10.16
CA PRO A 29 17.60 -32.96 11.26
C PRO A 29 18.84 -33.83 11.01
N ALA A 30 19.88 -33.63 11.81
CA ALA A 30 20.98 -34.58 11.95
C ALA A 30 20.75 -35.46 13.19
N GLN A 31 21.32 -36.66 13.13
CA GLN A 31 20.94 -37.89 13.84
C GLN A 31 20.93 -37.84 15.38
N ILE A 32 20.06 -38.69 15.93
CA ILE A 32 19.91 -38.97 17.35
C ILE A 32 21.11 -39.79 17.84
N GLU A 33 21.95 -39.19 18.67
CA GLU A 33 22.80 -39.91 19.63
C GLU A 33 22.51 -39.40 21.05
N THR A 34 22.17 -40.34 21.92
CA THR A 34 21.83 -40.15 23.33
C THR A 34 23.08 -39.79 24.13
N ALA A 35 23.14 -38.56 24.68
CA ALA A 35 24.13 -38.20 25.69
C ALA A 35 23.57 -37.21 26.73
N LYS A 36 23.98 -37.46 27.98
CA LYS A 36 23.51 -36.96 29.28
C LYS A 36 23.23 -35.44 29.37
N GLU A 37 22.16 -35.13 30.12
CA GLU A 37 21.81 -33.79 30.59
C GLU A 37 23.02 -33.11 31.26
N THR A 38 23.55 -32.11 30.56
CA THR A 38 24.34 -31.05 31.17
C THR A 38 23.54 -29.79 30.95
N GLU A 39 23.08 -29.14 32.03
CA GLU A 39 22.37 -27.87 31.95
C GLU A 39 23.28 -26.83 31.26
N VAL A 40 23.01 -26.58 29.98
CA VAL A 40 23.56 -25.43 29.26
C VAL A 40 22.70 -24.23 29.66
N PRO A 41 23.28 -23.13 30.18
CA PRO A 41 22.50 -21.94 30.48
C PRO A 41 21.93 -21.42 29.16
N VAL A 42 20.59 -21.43 29.05
CA VAL A 42 19.88 -20.76 27.95
C VAL A 42 20.24 -19.29 28.03
N PRO A 43 20.86 -18.69 26.99
CA PRO A 43 21.09 -17.25 27.00
C PRO A 43 19.73 -16.58 27.02
N GLN A 44 19.42 -15.88 28.11
CA GLN A 44 18.31 -14.93 28.11
C GLN A 44 18.71 -13.79 27.17
N ILE A 45 18.28 -13.87 25.92
CA ILE A 45 18.39 -12.77 24.97
C ILE A 45 17.41 -11.71 25.48
N GLU A 46 17.91 -10.74 26.24
CA GLU A 46 17.21 -9.47 26.45
C GLU A 46 17.07 -8.81 25.07
N MET A 47 15.89 -8.94 24.47
CA MET A 47 15.55 -8.32 23.20
C MET A 47 15.42 -6.80 23.36
N ASN A 48 16.54 -6.10 23.48
CA ASN A 48 16.59 -4.67 23.28
C ASN A 48 16.52 -4.41 21.76
N ALA A 49 15.48 -3.72 21.28
CA ALA A 49 15.28 -3.38 19.86
C ALA A 49 16.53 -2.98 19.03
N PRO A 50 17.61 -2.38 19.61
CA PRO A 50 18.85 -2.14 18.88
C PRO A 50 19.47 -3.35 18.20
N TRP A 51 19.39 -4.58 18.74
CA TRP A 51 20.14 -5.72 18.18
C TRP A 51 19.66 -6.15 16.79
N LEU A 52 18.36 -6.05 16.52
CA LEU A 52 17.75 -6.48 15.24
C LEU A 52 18.25 -5.64 14.06
N PHE A 53 18.50 -4.34 14.29
CA PHE A 53 19.00 -3.44 13.25
C PHE A 53 20.44 -3.76 12.82
N TYR A 54 21.18 -4.56 13.57
CA TYR A 54 22.53 -4.99 13.20
C TYR A 54 22.55 -6.43 12.65
N THR A 55 21.70 -7.32 13.16
CA THR A 55 21.69 -8.73 12.73
C THR A 55 21.00 -8.94 11.40
N ILE A 56 19.85 -8.28 11.16
CA ILE A 56 19.09 -8.45 9.92
C ILE A 56 19.93 -8.10 8.68
N PRO A 57 20.63 -6.94 8.61
CA PRO A 57 21.50 -6.64 7.47
C PRO A 57 22.57 -7.71 7.24
N SER A 58 23.21 -8.21 8.31
CA SER A 58 24.25 -9.24 8.20
C SER A 58 23.73 -10.55 7.60
N TRP A 59 22.50 -10.95 7.93
CA TRP A 59 21.87 -12.14 7.36
C TRP A 59 21.46 -11.95 5.91
N ILE A 60 20.99 -10.75 5.55
CA ILE A 60 20.71 -10.41 4.15
C ILE A 60 22.00 -10.48 3.33
N ASP A 61 23.10 -9.96 3.85
CA ASP A 61 24.41 -9.96 3.17
C ASP A 61 25.01 -11.37 3.05
N ALA A 62 24.71 -12.26 3.99
CA ALA A 62 25.10 -13.66 3.92
C ALA A 62 24.21 -14.50 2.96
N SER A 63 23.05 -13.97 2.52
CA SER A 63 22.15 -14.69 1.62
C SER A 63 22.73 -14.76 0.20
N PRO A 64 22.60 -15.91 -0.50
CA PRO A 64 23.13 -16.05 -1.86
C PRO A 64 22.41 -15.10 -2.83
N THR A 65 23.16 -14.54 -3.78
CA THR A 65 22.63 -13.71 -4.86
C THR A 65 21.96 -14.58 -5.93
N LEU A 66 20.64 -14.76 -5.81
CA LEU A 66 19.85 -15.55 -6.77
C LEU A 66 19.35 -14.73 -7.97
N PHE A 67 19.24 -13.41 -7.81
CA PHE A 67 18.63 -12.51 -8.80
C PHE A 67 19.67 -11.57 -9.41
N PRO A 68 19.40 -11.01 -10.61
CA PRO A 68 20.24 -9.99 -11.24
C PRO A 68 20.50 -8.79 -10.31
N PRO A 69 21.61 -8.05 -10.54
CA PRO A 69 21.87 -6.81 -9.82
C PRO A 69 20.75 -5.80 -10.05
N GLN A 70 20.63 -4.84 -9.13
CA GLN A 70 19.70 -3.72 -9.30
C GLN A 70 20.16 -2.83 -10.47
N SER A 71 19.21 -2.26 -11.20
CA SER A 71 19.48 -1.30 -12.28
C SER A 71 18.35 -0.29 -12.43
N ASP A 72 18.67 0.87 -12.98
CA ASP A 72 17.73 1.95 -13.28
C ASP A 72 17.75 2.33 -14.77
N GLU A 73 18.18 1.41 -15.63
CA GLU A 73 18.12 1.61 -17.08
C GLU A 73 16.67 1.58 -17.56
N SER A 74 16.26 2.55 -18.37
CA SER A 74 14.92 2.56 -18.96
C SER A 74 14.81 1.60 -20.14
N ILE A 75 13.75 0.79 -20.13
CA ILE A 75 13.41 -0.15 -21.22
C ILE A 75 12.34 0.40 -22.18
N VAL A 76 11.78 1.58 -21.87
CA VAL A 76 10.72 2.23 -22.65
C VAL A 76 11.10 3.68 -22.95
N LEU A 77 10.60 4.20 -24.07
CA LEU A 77 10.78 5.59 -24.44
C LEU A 77 9.90 6.50 -23.57
N PRO A 78 10.38 7.72 -23.23
CA PRO A 78 9.57 8.69 -22.50
C PRO A 78 8.32 9.12 -23.26
N ALA A 79 7.26 9.48 -22.54
CA ALA A 79 5.98 9.91 -23.09
C ALA A 79 6.13 11.07 -24.09
N GLU A 80 7.02 12.03 -23.78
CA GLU A 80 7.32 13.18 -24.63
C GLU A 80 7.91 12.79 -26.00
N SER A 81 8.58 11.63 -26.07
CA SER A 81 9.14 11.10 -27.32
C SER A 81 8.16 10.22 -28.09
N THR A 82 7.11 9.70 -27.44
CA THR A 82 6.13 8.80 -28.07
C THR A 82 4.77 9.44 -28.34
N GLU A 83 4.51 10.64 -27.82
CA GLU A 83 3.18 11.29 -27.80
C GLU A 83 2.48 11.45 -29.17
N ASN A 84 3.22 11.33 -30.28
CA ASN A 84 2.68 11.40 -31.64
C ASN A 84 2.88 10.11 -32.47
N ASN A 85 3.28 8.99 -31.83
CA ASN A 85 3.62 7.75 -32.52
C ASN A 85 2.40 6.87 -32.82
N SER A 86 1.40 6.86 -31.94
CA SER A 86 0.22 6.02 -32.08
C SER A 86 -1.06 6.72 -31.65
N TRP A 87 -2.20 6.14 -32.03
CA TRP A 87 -3.51 6.62 -31.58
C TRP A 87 -3.64 6.66 -30.04
N VAL A 88 -3.08 5.66 -29.35
CA VAL A 88 -3.13 5.61 -27.88
C VAL A 88 -2.27 6.72 -27.27
N ASP A 89 -1.10 6.99 -27.85
CA ASP A 89 -0.21 8.08 -27.43
C ASP A 89 -0.91 9.45 -27.57
N HIS A 90 -1.63 9.67 -28.68
CA HIS A 90 -2.43 10.87 -28.87
C HIS A 90 -3.55 10.99 -27.83
N GLN A 91 -4.23 9.89 -27.50
CA GLN A 91 -5.29 9.89 -26.50
C GLN A 91 -4.74 10.21 -25.11
N GLN A 92 -3.58 9.64 -24.75
CA GLN A 92 -2.89 9.96 -23.51
C GLN A 92 -2.54 11.44 -23.43
N LYS A 93 -1.92 11.99 -24.49
CA LYS A 93 -1.59 13.41 -24.58
C LYS A 93 -2.83 14.31 -24.45
N ASN A 94 -3.94 13.94 -25.08
CA ASN A 94 -5.19 14.70 -25.03
C ASN A 94 -5.75 14.76 -23.60
N ILE A 95 -5.75 13.63 -22.89
CA ILE A 95 -6.22 13.56 -21.50
C ILE A 95 -5.31 14.37 -20.58
N ARG A 96 -3.98 14.20 -20.68
CA ARG A 96 -3.00 15.00 -19.94
C ARG A 96 -3.21 16.49 -20.17
N THR A 97 -3.28 16.91 -21.43
CA THR A 97 -3.49 18.32 -21.80
C THR A 97 -4.83 18.86 -21.29
N TRP A 98 -5.89 18.04 -21.32
CA TRP A 98 -7.19 18.42 -20.76
C TRP A 98 -7.12 18.59 -19.24
N ALA A 99 -6.42 17.71 -18.54
CA ALA A 99 -6.23 17.76 -17.10
C ALA A 99 -5.45 19.02 -16.69
N ASP A 100 -4.34 19.31 -17.36
CA ASP A 100 -3.52 20.51 -17.11
C ASP A 100 -4.30 21.81 -17.37
N LYS A 101 -5.06 21.88 -18.46
CA LYS A 101 -5.93 23.03 -18.77
C LYS A 101 -7.03 23.19 -17.73
N SER A 102 -7.60 22.09 -17.26
CA SER A 102 -8.64 22.11 -16.24
C SER A 102 -8.08 22.57 -14.89
N ALA A 103 -6.90 22.07 -14.50
CA ALA A 103 -6.19 22.52 -13.31
C ALA A 103 -5.90 24.03 -13.36
N THR A 104 -5.35 24.51 -14.47
CA THR A 104 -5.09 25.95 -14.67
C THR A 104 -6.37 26.78 -14.59
N LYS A 105 -7.47 26.32 -15.21
CA LYS A 105 -8.77 27.01 -15.17
C LYS A 105 -9.32 27.11 -13.74
N ILE A 106 -9.27 26.02 -12.98
CA ILE A 106 -9.72 25.99 -11.58
C ILE A 106 -8.83 26.87 -10.71
N ASN A 107 -7.51 26.80 -10.88
CA ASN A 107 -6.54 27.61 -10.14
C ASN A 107 -6.77 29.11 -10.33
N ASN A 108 -7.10 29.53 -11.56
CA ASN A 108 -7.41 30.92 -11.90
C ASN A 108 -8.72 31.44 -11.29
N TRP A 109 -9.61 30.59 -10.77
CA TRP A 109 -10.76 31.06 -9.98
C TRP A 109 -10.35 31.65 -8.63
N PHE A 110 -9.15 31.29 -8.15
CA PHE A 110 -8.67 31.65 -6.81
C PHE A 110 -7.55 32.70 -6.81
N GLY A 111 -7.00 33.07 -7.96
CA GLY A 111 -5.98 34.11 -8.06
C GLY A 111 -5.15 34.02 -9.35
N GLU A 112 -4.17 34.92 -9.47
CA GLU A 112 -3.20 34.88 -10.57
C GLU A 112 -2.19 33.75 -10.34
N THR A 113 -2.03 32.89 -11.34
CA THR A 113 -1.08 31.76 -11.28
C THR A 113 0.35 32.28 -11.50
N ASP A 114 1.27 31.95 -10.60
CA ASP A 114 2.71 32.15 -10.81
C ASP A 114 3.17 31.29 -12.00
N PRO A 115 3.73 31.86 -13.07
CA PRO A 115 4.23 31.10 -14.22
C PRO A 115 5.30 30.07 -13.85
N ASN A 116 6.04 30.27 -12.76
CA ASN A 116 7.06 29.33 -12.30
C ASN A 116 6.47 28.18 -11.49
N GLU A 117 5.22 28.30 -11.05
CA GLU A 117 4.53 27.30 -10.25
C GLU A 117 3.09 27.09 -10.72
N PRO A 118 2.93 26.47 -11.90
CA PRO A 118 1.62 26.22 -12.47
C PRO A 118 0.86 25.16 -11.66
N ALA A 119 -0.47 25.21 -11.78
CA ALA A 119 -1.32 24.14 -11.26
C ALA A 119 -1.04 22.83 -12.01
N THR A 120 -0.86 21.74 -11.26
CA THR A 120 -0.59 20.42 -11.81
C THR A 120 -1.78 19.51 -11.59
N ALA A 121 -2.15 18.75 -12.62
CA ALA A 121 -3.08 17.64 -12.49
C ALA A 121 -2.33 16.31 -12.55
N THR A 122 -2.86 15.31 -11.87
CA THR A 122 -2.43 13.92 -12.03
C THR A 122 -3.68 13.07 -12.11
N LEU A 123 -3.74 12.21 -13.13
CA LEU A 123 -4.82 11.24 -13.27
C LEU A 123 -4.22 9.83 -13.38
N ARG A 124 -4.74 8.91 -12.58
CA ARG A 124 -4.36 7.50 -12.55
C ARG A 124 -5.59 6.67 -12.82
N ILE A 125 -5.50 5.75 -13.77
CA ILE A 125 -6.56 4.80 -14.09
C ILE A 125 -6.00 3.40 -13.88
N LEU A 126 -6.73 2.55 -13.14
CA LEU A 126 -6.38 1.16 -12.90
C LEU A 126 -7.53 0.26 -13.33
N ILE A 127 -7.20 -0.92 -13.87
CA ILE A 127 -8.14 -2.00 -14.11
C ILE A 127 -7.56 -3.25 -13.47
N ASP A 128 -8.14 -3.64 -12.34
CA ASP A 128 -7.74 -4.82 -11.60
C ASP A 128 -8.59 -6.01 -12.06
N ASN A 129 -7.93 -7.09 -12.48
CA ASN A 129 -8.57 -8.33 -12.89
C ASN A 129 -8.14 -9.41 -11.90
N GLU A 130 -9.04 -9.81 -11.02
CA GLU A 130 -8.79 -10.77 -9.96
C GLU A 130 -9.39 -12.12 -10.30
N TRP A 131 -8.71 -13.19 -9.93
CA TRP A 131 -9.22 -14.54 -10.06
C TRP A 131 -8.84 -15.40 -8.86
N ASN A 132 -9.81 -16.18 -8.36
CA ASN A 132 -9.52 -17.34 -7.54
C ASN A 132 -10.60 -18.43 -7.72
N LYS A 133 -10.32 -19.65 -7.22
CA LYS A 133 -11.23 -20.80 -7.41
C LYS A 133 -12.58 -20.69 -6.69
N HIS A 134 -12.73 -19.79 -5.73
CA HIS A 134 -13.90 -19.64 -4.88
C HIS A 134 -14.79 -18.45 -5.29
N ASP A 135 -14.18 -17.33 -5.66
CA ASP A 135 -14.87 -16.07 -5.99
C ASP A 135 -14.92 -15.82 -7.51
N ASN A 136 -14.41 -16.75 -8.32
CA ASN A 136 -14.31 -16.67 -9.76
C ASN A 136 -13.53 -15.41 -10.21
N PHE A 137 -13.94 -14.79 -11.31
CA PHE A 137 -13.24 -13.71 -11.97
C PHE A 137 -13.95 -12.37 -11.70
N GLU A 138 -13.20 -11.35 -11.29
CA GLU A 138 -13.73 -10.03 -10.95
C GLU A 138 -12.90 -8.91 -11.61
N ILE A 139 -13.58 -7.90 -12.17
CA ILE A 139 -12.96 -6.71 -12.77
C ILE A 139 -13.33 -5.48 -11.93
N LYS A 140 -12.32 -4.76 -11.45
CA LYS A 140 -12.45 -3.53 -10.67
C LYS A 140 -11.76 -2.36 -11.37
N PRO A 141 -12.48 -1.54 -12.14
CA PRO A 141 -11.93 -0.30 -12.66
C PRO A 141 -11.88 0.76 -11.56
N ARG A 142 -10.72 1.42 -11.43
CA ARG A 142 -10.44 2.44 -10.43
C ARG A 142 -9.88 3.68 -11.12
N ILE A 143 -10.30 4.87 -10.70
CA ILE A 143 -9.83 6.14 -11.23
C ILE A 143 -9.47 7.05 -10.07
N ARG A 144 -8.39 7.80 -10.22
CA ARG A 144 -7.92 8.72 -9.19
C ARG A 144 -7.37 9.98 -9.81
N GLY A 145 -7.93 11.12 -9.42
CA GLY A 145 -7.47 12.42 -9.83
C GLY A 145 -7.03 13.29 -8.66
N LYS A 146 -5.97 14.06 -8.87
CA LYS A 146 -5.50 15.10 -7.94
C LYS A 146 -5.14 16.34 -8.73
N ILE A 147 -5.65 17.49 -8.29
CA ILE A 147 -5.33 18.81 -8.83
C ILE A 147 -4.71 19.63 -7.71
N LYS A 148 -3.44 20.02 -7.84
CA LYS A 148 -2.78 20.93 -6.91
C LYS A 148 -3.08 22.37 -7.31
N LEU A 149 -3.43 23.22 -6.36
CA LEU A 149 -3.80 24.62 -6.59
C LEU A 149 -2.81 25.58 -5.90
N PRO A 150 -1.71 25.96 -6.58
CA PRO A 150 -0.67 26.82 -6.01
C PRO A 150 -1.14 28.20 -5.54
N THR A 151 -2.21 28.76 -6.14
CA THR A 151 -2.75 30.09 -5.77
C THR A 151 -3.30 30.14 -4.35
N LEU A 152 -3.55 28.99 -3.73
CA LEU A 152 -4.05 28.85 -2.37
C LEU A 152 -2.95 28.36 -1.42
N GLU A 153 -1.88 29.15 -1.34
CA GLU A 153 -0.70 28.91 -0.49
C GLU A 153 -0.02 27.54 -0.70
N ARG A 154 -0.23 26.91 -1.86
CA ARG A 154 0.31 25.58 -2.24
C ARG A 154 -0.09 24.43 -1.33
N LYS A 155 -1.11 24.64 -0.50
CA LYS A 155 -1.60 23.65 0.45
C LYS A 155 -2.96 23.07 0.07
N LEU A 156 -3.70 23.73 -0.83
CA LEU A 156 -4.98 23.21 -1.29
C LEU A 156 -4.82 22.30 -2.52
N SER A 157 -5.47 21.14 -2.47
CA SER A 157 -5.66 20.26 -3.62
C SER A 157 -7.13 19.85 -3.74
N VAL A 158 -7.59 19.65 -4.98
CA VAL A 158 -8.85 18.93 -5.25
C VAL A 158 -8.51 17.48 -5.53
N VAL A 159 -9.20 16.58 -4.86
CA VAL A 159 -8.99 15.14 -4.90
C VAL A 159 -10.29 14.49 -5.33
N PHE A 160 -10.26 13.55 -6.27
CA PHE A 160 -11.46 12.82 -6.71
C PHE A 160 -11.16 11.40 -7.17
N GLY A 161 -12.19 10.57 -7.25
CA GLY A 161 -12.09 9.18 -7.67
C GLY A 161 -12.12 8.20 -6.50
N ASP A 162 -11.33 7.14 -6.57
CA ASP A 162 -11.18 6.18 -5.47
C ASP A 162 -10.33 6.78 -4.33
N ASP A 163 -10.93 6.87 -3.15
CA ASP A 163 -10.28 7.43 -1.96
C ASP A 163 -9.37 6.43 -1.25
N SER A 164 -9.49 5.13 -1.50
CA SER A 164 -8.62 4.11 -0.90
C SER A 164 -7.21 4.14 -1.52
N LEU A 165 -7.07 4.60 -2.76
CA LEU A 165 -5.77 4.80 -3.39
C LEU A 165 -4.88 5.84 -2.66
N ASP A 166 -5.47 6.72 -1.84
CA ASP A 166 -4.71 7.67 -0.99
C ASP A 166 -4.16 7.06 0.29
N ASN A 167 -4.62 5.86 0.63
CA ASN A 167 -4.22 5.18 1.85
C ASN A 167 -3.27 4.00 1.54
N GLU A 168 -2.97 3.73 0.26
CA GLU A 168 -1.94 2.77 -0.13
C GLU A 168 -0.56 3.34 0.22
N LEU A 169 0.31 2.51 0.82
CA LEU A 169 1.70 2.88 1.07
C LEU A 169 2.46 3.04 -0.26
N ASP A 170 3.45 3.94 -0.31
CA ASP A 170 4.24 4.20 -1.53
C ASP A 170 4.95 2.92 -2.04
N ASN A 171 5.39 2.07 -1.11
CA ASN A 171 6.03 0.78 -1.39
C ASN A 171 5.05 -0.39 -1.37
N ASN A 172 3.74 -0.17 -1.45
CA ASN A 172 2.76 -1.23 -1.30
C ASN A 172 2.93 -2.34 -2.35
N VAL A 173 3.00 -3.57 -1.87
CA VAL A 173 3.13 -4.79 -2.70
C VAL A 173 1.88 -5.65 -2.65
N GLY A 174 0.99 -5.40 -1.68
CA GLY A 174 -0.31 -6.05 -1.61
C GLY A 174 -1.34 -5.19 -2.32
N ILE A 175 -2.04 -5.74 -3.31
CA ILE A 175 -3.29 -5.14 -3.76
C ILE A 175 -4.36 -5.47 -2.70
N THR A 176 -4.34 -4.72 -1.61
CA THR A 176 -5.36 -4.81 -0.57
C THR A 176 -6.45 -3.82 -0.89
N ASN A 177 -7.64 -4.30 -1.27
CA ASN A 177 -8.81 -3.44 -1.31
C ASN A 177 -9.27 -3.18 0.14
N GLU A 178 -9.16 -1.93 0.59
CA GLU A 178 -9.56 -1.48 1.93
C GLU A 178 -11.08 -1.34 2.10
N ASN A 179 -11.82 -1.41 1.00
CA ASN A 179 -13.27 -1.42 0.95
C ASN A 179 -13.78 -2.81 0.50
N PRO A 180 -13.52 -3.92 1.23
CA PRO A 180 -14.12 -5.19 0.87
C PRO A 180 -15.61 -5.12 1.21
N VAL A 181 -16.45 -4.84 0.22
CA VAL A 181 -17.91 -4.87 0.38
C VAL A 181 -18.45 -5.99 -0.50
N GLY A 182 -18.91 -7.06 0.15
CA GLY A 182 -19.82 -8.09 -0.39
C GLY A 182 -19.27 -8.95 -1.54
N SER A 183 -19.53 -10.25 -1.49
CA SER A 183 -19.41 -11.10 -2.67
C SER A 183 -20.49 -10.69 -3.67
N SER A 184 -20.11 -9.95 -4.72
CA SER A 184 -20.97 -9.76 -5.88
C SER A 184 -20.84 -11.01 -6.76
N ASP A 185 -21.94 -11.67 -7.09
CA ASP A 185 -21.95 -12.81 -8.03
C ASP A 185 -21.63 -12.41 -9.48
N LYS A 186 -21.22 -11.16 -9.71
CA LYS A 186 -20.98 -10.58 -11.02
C LYS A 186 -19.51 -10.29 -11.20
N ASN A 187 -19.00 -10.64 -12.38
CA ASN A 187 -17.64 -10.30 -12.79
C ASN A 187 -17.37 -8.78 -12.85
N LEU A 188 -18.41 -7.95 -12.90
CA LEU A 188 -18.32 -6.49 -12.82
C LEU A 188 -19.52 -5.96 -12.04
N ASP A 189 -19.26 -5.40 -10.86
CA ASP A 189 -20.27 -4.68 -10.10
C ASP A 189 -20.22 -3.18 -10.41
N SER A 190 -21.09 -2.75 -11.33
CA SER A 190 -21.18 -1.34 -11.74
C SER A 190 -21.61 -0.41 -10.60
N LYS A 191 -22.37 -0.90 -9.62
CA LYS A 191 -22.85 -0.10 -8.49
C LYS A 191 -21.69 0.16 -7.54
N GLN A 192 -20.98 -0.90 -7.16
CA GLN A 192 -19.79 -0.81 -6.32
C GLN A 192 -18.71 0.03 -6.99
N THR A 193 -18.43 -0.22 -8.27
CA THR A 193 -17.50 0.58 -9.08
C THR A 193 -17.82 2.08 -8.98
N ARG A 194 -19.09 2.45 -9.11
CA ARG A 194 -19.50 3.85 -9.03
C ARG A 194 -19.34 4.41 -7.61
N GLN A 195 -19.60 3.61 -6.58
CA GLN A 195 -19.47 4.02 -5.18
C GLN A 195 -18.00 4.21 -4.79
N ASP A 196 -17.14 3.25 -5.14
CA ASP A 196 -15.71 3.28 -4.83
C ASP A 196 -15.02 4.46 -5.53
N ASN A 197 -15.38 4.75 -6.78
CA ASN A 197 -14.80 5.86 -7.55
C ASN A 197 -15.53 7.20 -7.34
N GLY A 198 -16.56 7.23 -6.50
CA GLY A 198 -17.49 8.35 -6.36
C GLY A 198 -17.09 9.38 -5.29
N SER A 199 -15.78 9.59 -5.03
CA SER A 199 -15.33 10.60 -4.06
C SER A 199 -14.90 11.91 -4.72
N LEU A 200 -15.15 13.02 -4.01
CA LEU A 200 -14.65 14.36 -4.32
C LEU A 200 -14.38 15.11 -3.02
N ALA A 201 -13.17 15.65 -2.86
CA ALA A 201 -12.78 16.37 -1.67
C ALA A 201 -11.85 17.55 -1.95
N LEU A 202 -11.92 18.54 -1.06
CA LEU A 202 -10.89 19.55 -0.88
C LEU A 202 -9.92 19.06 0.19
N ARG A 203 -8.62 19.04 -0.12
CA ARG A 203 -7.54 18.65 0.78
C ARG A 203 -6.66 19.85 1.11
N TRP A 204 -6.51 20.13 2.39
CA TRP A 204 -5.50 21.04 2.94
C TRP A 204 -4.33 20.22 3.46
N SER A 205 -3.19 20.32 2.79
CA SER A 205 -1.94 19.68 3.19
C SER A 205 -1.07 20.56 4.06
N ASP A 206 -0.22 19.94 4.87
CA ASP A 206 0.73 20.59 5.77
C ASP A 206 0.09 21.66 6.66
N LEU A 207 -1.00 21.28 7.35
CA LEU A 207 -1.76 22.19 8.22
C LEU A 207 -0.88 22.92 9.26
N SER A 208 0.21 22.29 9.72
CA SER A 208 1.13 22.91 10.67
C SER A 208 2.58 22.55 10.40
N LYS A 209 3.39 23.55 10.03
CA LYS A 209 4.86 23.41 9.95
C LYS A 209 5.53 23.26 11.32
N ARG A 210 4.78 23.43 12.42
CA ARG A 210 5.30 23.34 13.80
C ARG A 210 5.17 21.94 14.39
N LEU A 211 4.27 21.13 13.84
CA LEU A 211 4.16 19.74 14.25
C LEU A 211 5.24 18.94 13.53
N PRO A 212 5.89 17.99 14.22
CA PRO A 212 6.95 17.20 13.62
C PRO A 212 6.39 16.06 12.75
N PHE A 213 5.16 16.20 12.25
CA PHE A 213 4.39 15.24 11.44
C PHE A 213 3.77 16.01 10.28
N GLU A 214 3.69 15.37 9.11
CA GLU A 214 2.88 15.87 8.00
C GLU A 214 1.40 15.68 8.35
N THR A 215 0.55 16.63 7.96
CA THR A 215 -0.88 16.58 8.33
C THR A 215 -1.75 17.09 7.19
N ASP A 216 -2.63 16.22 6.70
CA ASP A 216 -3.65 16.54 5.73
C ASP A 216 -5.03 16.58 6.39
N PHE A 217 -5.86 17.53 5.99
CA PHE A 217 -7.28 17.56 6.31
C PHE A 217 -8.11 17.60 5.03
N ASP A 218 -9.13 16.76 4.94
CA ASP A 218 -10.04 16.70 3.80
C ASP A 218 -11.47 16.98 4.22
N LEU A 219 -12.19 17.72 3.39
CA LEU A 219 -13.64 17.86 3.45
C LEU A 219 -14.22 17.51 2.09
N GLY A 220 -15.14 16.54 2.04
CA GLY A 220 -15.62 16.01 0.77
C GLY A 220 -16.94 15.26 0.86
N ILE A 221 -17.32 14.69 -0.28
CA ILE A 221 -18.48 13.82 -0.45
C ILE A 221 -17.97 12.50 -1.04
N ARG A 222 -18.43 11.38 -0.50
CA ARG A 222 -18.11 10.03 -0.96
C ARG A 222 -19.39 9.29 -1.33
N SER A 223 -19.29 8.38 -2.30
CA SER A 223 -20.37 7.49 -2.73
C SER A 223 -21.68 8.18 -3.17
N GLY A 224 -21.66 9.50 -3.41
CA GLY A 224 -22.78 10.29 -3.92
C GLY A 224 -23.45 11.21 -2.90
N ASP A 225 -23.51 10.83 -1.62
CA ASP A 225 -24.25 11.53 -0.57
C ASP A 225 -23.55 11.61 0.79
N ASP A 226 -22.56 10.77 1.07
CA ASP A 226 -21.88 10.75 2.37
C ASP A 226 -20.85 11.88 2.47
N ILE A 227 -21.26 12.99 3.09
CA ILE A 227 -20.37 14.10 3.45
C ILE A 227 -19.42 13.64 4.55
N TYR A 228 -18.12 13.83 4.34
CA TYR A 228 -17.11 13.41 5.31
C TYR A 228 -16.05 14.48 5.59
N ALA A 229 -15.48 14.38 6.78
CA ALA A 229 -14.23 15.02 7.16
C ALA A 229 -13.16 13.95 7.42
N ARG A 230 -11.95 14.15 6.92
CA ARG A 230 -10.81 13.23 7.11
C ARG A 230 -9.60 14.00 7.63
N LEU A 231 -8.89 13.40 8.57
CA LEU A 231 -7.60 13.86 9.07
C LEU A 231 -6.59 12.74 8.85
N LYS A 232 -5.44 13.07 8.28
CA LYS A 232 -4.32 12.16 8.09
C LYS A 232 -3.08 12.79 8.71
N ALA A 233 -2.36 12.03 9.51
CA ALA A 233 -1.07 12.43 10.05
C ALA A 233 -0.03 11.34 9.73
N SER A 234 1.10 11.74 9.18
CA SER A 234 2.18 10.82 8.77
C SER A 234 3.54 11.31 9.23
N LYS A 235 4.47 10.38 9.41
CA LYS A 235 5.87 10.68 9.71
C LYS A 235 6.81 9.56 9.33
N ASP A 236 7.95 10.00 8.81
CA ASP A 236 9.14 9.19 8.58
C ASP A 236 10.21 9.44 9.64
N TRP A 237 10.84 8.36 10.07
CA TRP A 237 12.02 8.36 10.91
C TRP A 237 13.14 7.61 10.20
N ALA A 238 14.27 8.29 9.97
CA ALA A 238 15.52 7.62 9.65
C ALA A 238 16.04 6.93 10.92
N LEU A 239 16.34 5.64 10.83
CA LEU A 239 16.90 4.83 11.89
C LEU A 239 18.35 4.47 11.56
N GLU A 240 19.04 3.79 12.48
CA GLU A 240 20.40 3.31 12.25
C GLU A 240 20.45 2.21 11.19
N ASN A 241 21.61 2.00 10.57
CA ASN A 241 21.89 0.93 9.61
C ASN A 241 20.90 0.89 8.42
N ASP A 242 20.66 2.05 7.80
CA ASP A 242 19.85 2.16 6.57
C ASP A 242 18.39 1.70 6.73
N PHE A 243 17.89 1.69 7.98
CA PHE A 243 16.48 1.50 8.28
C PHE A 243 15.73 2.83 8.24
N ALA A 244 14.48 2.78 7.79
CA ALA A 244 13.51 3.85 7.90
C ALA A 244 12.21 3.28 8.46
N PHE A 245 11.56 4.02 9.34
CA PHE A 245 10.24 3.69 9.85
C PHE A 245 9.26 4.77 9.40
N TYR A 246 8.14 4.36 8.82
CA TYR A 246 7.03 5.21 8.44
C TYR A 246 5.82 4.85 9.31
N ALA A 247 5.12 5.85 9.82
CA ALA A 247 3.84 5.68 10.45
C ALA A 247 2.83 6.69 9.92
N GLU A 248 1.63 6.20 9.62
CA GLU A 248 0.50 7.00 9.18
C GLU A 248 -0.74 6.61 9.97
N GLN A 249 -1.48 7.63 10.40
CA GLN A 249 -2.78 7.51 11.02
C GLN A 249 -3.80 8.32 10.24
N ILE A 250 -4.87 7.67 9.80
CA ILE A 250 -6.01 8.26 9.13
C ILE A 250 -7.23 8.11 10.04
N PHE A 251 -7.97 9.19 10.23
CA PHE A 251 -9.29 9.19 10.83
C PHE A 251 -10.26 9.89 9.89
N ARG A 252 -11.40 9.26 9.59
CA ARG A 252 -12.47 9.84 8.79
C ARG A 252 -13.79 9.68 9.52
N TYR A 253 -14.61 10.72 9.50
CA TYR A 253 -15.98 10.69 9.95
C TYR A 253 -16.90 11.09 8.80
N GLY A 254 -17.72 10.14 8.34
CA GLY A 254 -18.82 10.36 7.38
C GLY A 254 -20.14 10.51 8.11
N ILE A 255 -21.06 11.31 7.56
CA ILE A 255 -22.42 11.45 8.11
C ILE A 255 -23.17 10.11 8.07
N ASP A 256 -22.92 9.29 7.04
CA ASP A 256 -23.55 7.99 6.84
C ASP A 256 -22.59 6.86 7.23
N SER A 257 -21.33 6.90 6.78
CA SER A 257 -20.35 5.85 7.08
C SER A 257 -19.85 5.85 8.53
N LYS A 258 -20.15 6.91 9.31
CA LYS A 258 -19.67 7.12 10.69
C LYS A 258 -18.14 7.02 10.78
N ASN A 259 -17.60 6.31 11.76
CA ASN A 259 -16.18 6.32 12.08
C ASN A 259 -15.40 5.35 11.17
N TYR A 260 -14.30 5.84 10.62
CA TYR A 260 -13.28 5.08 9.95
C TYR A 260 -11.91 5.48 10.51
N LEU A 261 -11.10 4.50 10.89
CA LEU A 261 -9.77 4.69 11.44
C LEU A 261 -8.82 3.72 10.75
N ARG A 262 -7.69 4.21 10.23
CA ARG A 262 -6.66 3.35 9.64
C ARG A 262 -5.28 3.73 10.12
N THR A 263 -4.49 2.73 10.49
CA THR A 263 -3.11 2.86 10.91
C THR A 263 -2.25 2.07 9.93
N ASN A 264 -1.28 2.73 9.31
CA ASN A 264 -0.29 2.10 8.45
C ASN A 264 1.09 2.29 9.07
N LEU A 265 1.84 1.22 9.22
CA LEU A 265 3.22 1.22 9.73
C LEU A 265 4.10 0.50 8.72
N GLU A 266 5.26 1.04 8.40
CA GLU A 266 6.21 0.40 7.52
C GLU A 266 7.63 0.51 8.08
N LEU A 267 8.31 -0.62 8.23
CA LEU A 267 9.74 -0.68 8.54
C LEU A 267 10.47 -1.13 7.27
N THR A 268 11.30 -0.25 6.73
CA THR A 268 12.04 -0.48 5.49
C THR A 268 13.54 -0.49 5.77
N HIS A 269 14.25 -1.46 5.23
CA HIS A 269 15.71 -1.44 5.10
C HIS A 269 16.06 -1.28 3.63
N ALA A 270 16.67 -0.15 3.28
CA ALA A 270 16.96 0.21 1.90
C ALA A 270 18.37 0.77 1.77
N ARG A 271 19.20 0.09 0.98
CA ARG A 271 20.56 0.52 0.66
C ARG A 271 20.67 0.85 -0.82
N PRO A 272 21.50 1.83 -1.20
CA PRO A 272 21.75 2.13 -2.61
C PRO A 272 22.16 0.87 -3.38
N ASN A 273 21.56 0.66 -4.56
CA ASN A 273 21.83 -0.48 -5.46
C ASN A 273 21.56 -1.87 -4.86
N HIS A 274 20.81 -1.97 -3.76
CA HIS A 274 20.42 -3.24 -3.16
C HIS A 274 18.89 -3.40 -3.14
N PRO A 275 18.40 -4.65 -3.15
CA PRO A 275 16.97 -4.91 -2.96
C PRO A 275 16.51 -4.40 -1.60
N ILE A 276 15.30 -3.85 -1.58
CA ILE A 276 14.66 -3.36 -0.37
C ILE A 276 14.07 -4.53 0.41
N LEU A 277 14.23 -4.54 1.74
CA LEU A 277 13.45 -5.39 2.63
C LEU A 277 12.44 -4.50 3.36
N SER A 278 11.16 -4.86 3.35
CA SER A 278 10.13 -4.09 4.04
C SER A 278 9.16 -4.98 4.80
N ASN A 279 8.71 -4.50 5.96
CA ASN A 279 7.56 -5.00 6.68
C ASN A 279 6.48 -3.92 6.76
N GLN A 280 5.33 -4.19 6.15
CA GLN A 280 4.19 -3.29 6.15
C GLN A 280 3.08 -3.88 7.02
N PHE A 281 2.59 -3.10 7.98
CA PHE A 281 1.45 -3.46 8.82
C PHE A 281 0.33 -2.44 8.61
N ASN A 282 -0.88 -2.92 8.40
CA ASN A 282 -2.07 -2.10 8.36
C ASN A 282 -3.11 -2.60 9.37
N LEU A 283 -3.86 -1.65 9.92
CA LEU A 283 -4.95 -1.88 10.85
C LEU A 283 -6.08 -0.92 10.50
N THR A 284 -7.26 -1.46 10.21
CA THR A 284 -8.43 -0.68 9.82
C THR A 284 -9.57 -0.96 10.78
N TYR A 285 -10.26 0.08 11.21
CA TYR A 285 -11.54 0.02 11.90
C TYR A 285 -12.58 0.83 11.11
N ALA A 286 -13.76 0.27 10.90
CA ALA A 286 -14.82 0.95 10.16
C ALA A 286 -16.21 0.51 10.64
N ASP A 287 -17.04 1.46 11.06
CA ASP A 287 -18.41 1.18 11.56
C ASP A 287 -19.31 0.55 10.47
N SER A 288 -19.02 0.80 9.20
CA SER A 288 -19.83 0.31 8.07
C SER A 288 -19.35 -1.03 7.50
N GLN A 289 -18.29 -1.64 8.05
CA GLN A 289 -17.79 -2.95 7.61
C GLN A 289 -18.40 -4.09 8.43
N GLU A 290 -18.46 -5.31 7.87
CA GLU A 290 -18.95 -6.48 8.59
C GLU A 290 -18.08 -6.85 9.81
N ASP A 291 -16.77 -6.68 9.68
CA ASP A 291 -15.82 -6.81 10.77
C ASP A 291 -15.39 -5.41 11.20
N ASP A 292 -15.68 -5.06 12.46
CA ASP A 292 -15.34 -3.75 13.02
C ASP A 292 -13.83 -3.43 12.90
N VAL A 293 -12.96 -4.45 12.90
CA VAL A 293 -11.51 -4.30 12.83
C VAL A 293 -10.88 -5.36 11.94
N THR A 294 -10.08 -4.94 10.97
CA THR A 294 -9.25 -5.80 10.11
C THR A 294 -7.78 -5.41 10.23
N TRP A 295 -6.87 -6.39 10.09
CA TRP A 295 -5.44 -6.15 10.13
C TRP A 295 -4.71 -7.00 9.09
N GLY A 296 -3.59 -6.47 8.60
CA GLY A 296 -2.75 -7.13 7.61
C GLY A 296 -1.28 -6.84 7.85
N ASN A 297 -0.43 -7.79 7.50
CA ASN A 297 1.03 -7.64 7.51
C ASN A 297 1.61 -8.26 6.25
N PHE A 298 2.56 -7.56 5.64
CA PHE A 298 3.36 -8.03 4.49
C PHE A 298 4.83 -7.91 4.86
N LEU A 299 5.57 -9.01 4.79
CA LEU A 299 7.02 -9.05 4.90
C LEU A 299 7.60 -9.48 3.57
N PHE A 300 8.40 -8.64 2.93
CA PHE A 300 8.82 -8.90 1.56
C PHE A 300 10.16 -8.28 1.20
N ARG A 301 10.78 -8.88 0.18
CA ARG A 301 11.93 -8.33 -0.50
C ARG A 301 11.50 -7.81 -1.87
N LYS A 302 11.92 -6.60 -2.22
CA LYS A 302 11.60 -5.92 -3.48
C LYS A 302 12.87 -5.62 -4.27
N HIS A 303 12.89 -6.02 -5.54
CA HIS A 303 13.97 -5.80 -6.48
C HIS A 303 13.52 -4.84 -7.60
N GLN A 304 14.42 -3.98 -8.03
CA GLN A 304 14.31 -3.15 -9.22
C GLN A 304 15.40 -3.59 -10.23
N PHE A 305 15.00 -4.25 -11.31
CA PHE A 305 15.94 -4.71 -12.34
C PHE A 305 16.14 -3.72 -13.48
N PHE A 306 15.28 -2.71 -13.60
CA PHE A 306 15.32 -1.64 -14.59
C PHE A 306 14.35 -0.53 -14.13
N HIS A 307 14.39 0.63 -14.79
CA HIS A 307 13.61 1.80 -14.40
C HIS A 307 12.11 1.49 -14.35
N GLY A 308 11.47 1.81 -13.22
CA GLY A 308 10.03 1.61 -13.00
C GLY A 308 9.58 0.16 -12.78
N ASN A 309 10.49 -0.81 -12.73
CA ASN A 309 10.19 -2.20 -12.39
C ASN A 309 10.22 -2.47 -10.89
N ALA A 310 9.30 -3.30 -10.43
CA ALA A 310 9.31 -3.86 -9.09
C ALA A 310 8.97 -5.35 -9.16
N PHE A 311 9.91 -6.17 -8.72
CA PHE A 311 9.69 -7.58 -8.44
C PHE A 311 9.72 -7.81 -6.94
N SER A 312 8.60 -8.24 -6.38
CA SER A 312 8.44 -8.44 -4.94
C SER A 312 8.05 -9.87 -4.64
N TYR A 313 8.61 -10.42 -3.57
CA TYR A 313 8.20 -11.72 -3.05
C TYR A 313 8.29 -11.70 -1.52
N GLY A 314 7.41 -12.45 -0.88
CA GLY A 314 7.33 -12.40 0.57
C GLY A 314 6.23 -13.27 1.13
N LEU A 315 5.93 -13.02 2.40
CA LEU A 315 4.81 -13.59 3.11
C LEU A 315 3.83 -12.48 3.47
N TYR A 316 2.55 -12.82 3.48
CA TYR A 316 1.53 -11.99 4.07
C TYR A 316 0.79 -12.75 5.17
N THR A 317 0.22 -12.01 6.10
CA THR A 317 -0.70 -12.51 7.13
C THR A 317 -1.81 -11.49 7.33
N ASN A 318 -3.06 -11.91 7.24
CA ASN A 318 -4.22 -11.06 7.46
C ASN A 318 -5.17 -11.68 8.48
N GLY A 319 -5.96 -10.82 9.10
CA GLY A 319 -6.94 -11.24 10.07
C GLY A 319 -7.92 -10.16 10.40
N PHE A 320 -8.76 -10.47 11.37
CA PHE A 320 -9.78 -9.56 11.87
C PHE A 320 -9.91 -9.71 13.37
N TYR A 321 -10.49 -8.70 14.00
CA TYR A 321 -10.86 -8.76 15.40
C TYR A 321 -12.37 -8.66 15.49
N ASN A 322 -12.98 -9.71 16.03
CA ASN A 322 -14.42 -9.84 16.17
C ASN A 322 -14.71 -10.57 17.50
N ASN A 323 -15.77 -10.17 18.21
CA ASN A 323 -16.22 -10.79 19.47
C ASN A 323 -15.13 -10.98 20.55
N HIS A 324 -14.23 -9.99 20.70
CA HIS A 324 -13.11 -10.01 21.65
C HIS A 324 -11.95 -10.96 21.33
N ASP A 325 -11.92 -11.53 20.13
CA ASP A 325 -10.90 -12.47 19.70
C ASP A 325 -10.13 -11.91 18.49
N LEU A 326 -8.80 -11.92 18.58
CA LEU A 326 -7.92 -11.51 17.47
C LEU A 326 -7.61 -12.76 16.66
N ARG A 327 -8.15 -12.83 15.44
CA ARG A 327 -8.05 -14.03 14.61
C ARG A 327 -7.10 -13.80 13.45
N LEU A 328 -6.20 -14.76 13.25
CA LEU A 328 -5.50 -14.95 11.99
C LEU A 328 -6.47 -15.62 11.01
N ASN A 329 -6.75 -14.96 9.89
CA ASN A 329 -7.69 -15.47 8.89
C ASN A 329 -6.98 -16.07 7.67
N SER A 330 -5.95 -15.38 7.18
CA SER A 330 -5.21 -15.81 6.02
C SER A 330 -3.72 -15.55 6.15
N TYR A 331 -2.91 -16.38 5.51
CA TYR A 331 -1.47 -16.23 5.44
C TYR A 331 -0.94 -16.98 4.22
N GLY A 332 0.21 -16.57 3.70
CA GLY A 332 0.84 -17.34 2.64
C GLY A 332 1.93 -16.57 1.92
N PRO A 333 2.67 -17.27 1.05
CA PRO A 333 3.60 -16.63 0.15
C PRO A 333 2.86 -15.86 -0.94
N PHE A 334 3.50 -14.80 -1.42
CA PHE A 334 3.10 -14.08 -2.61
C PHE A 334 4.31 -13.71 -3.46
N VAL A 335 4.01 -13.48 -4.74
CA VAL A 335 4.93 -12.90 -5.72
C VAL A 335 4.17 -11.83 -6.50
N SER A 336 4.79 -10.68 -6.70
CA SER A 336 4.26 -9.56 -7.48
C SER A 336 5.31 -9.08 -8.47
N TRP A 337 4.89 -8.80 -9.69
CA TRP A 337 5.73 -8.23 -10.74
C TRP A 337 5.02 -7.04 -11.39
N ARG A 338 5.55 -5.83 -11.20
CA ARG A 338 5.10 -4.59 -11.83
C ARG A 338 6.18 -4.02 -12.75
N GLN A 339 5.81 -3.57 -13.94
CA GLN A 339 6.76 -2.90 -14.85
C GLN A 339 6.05 -1.96 -15.83
N PRO A 340 6.75 -0.95 -16.39
CA PRO A 340 6.27 -0.25 -17.57
C PRO A 340 6.14 -1.23 -18.75
N PHE A 341 5.09 -1.08 -19.55
CA PHE A 341 4.80 -1.94 -20.69
C PHE A 341 4.55 -1.08 -21.92
N LEU A 342 5.43 -1.21 -22.92
CA LEU A 342 5.44 -0.45 -24.18
C LEU A 342 5.66 1.07 -24.04
N ARG A 343 5.25 1.69 -22.93
CA ARG A 343 5.34 3.13 -22.62
C ARG A 343 5.72 3.33 -21.16
N ASP A 344 6.32 4.47 -20.85
CA ASP A 344 6.68 4.89 -19.49
C ASP A 344 5.48 5.27 -18.61
N TRP A 345 4.35 5.63 -19.24
CA TRP A 345 3.11 6.00 -18.56
C TRP A 345 2.11 4.82 -18.40
N PHE A 346 2.41 3.65 -18.96
CA PHE A 346 1.54 2.47 -18.90
C PHE A 346 2.24 1.30 -18.20
N PHE A 347 1.64 0.79 -17.13
CA PHE A 347 2.19 -0.27 -16.30
C PHE A 347 1.30 -1.51 -16.33
N ILE A 348 1.95 -2.67 -16.30
CA ILE A 348 1.30 -3.94 -16.03
C ILE A 348 1.84 -4.49 -14.72
N GLN A 349 0.94 -4.98 -13.87
CA GLN A 349 1.27 -5.70 -12.65
C GLN A 349 0.58 -7.06 -12.64
N GLY A 350 1.35 -8.10 -12.32
CA GLY A 350 0.86 -9.46 -12.14
C GLY A 350 1.21 -9.97 -10.75
N ASP A 351 0.20 -10.39 -9.99
CA ASP A 351 0.37 -10.91 -8.64
C ASP A 351 -0.13 -12.36 -8.57
N LEU A 352 0.63 -13.20 -7.88
CA LEU A 352 0.27 -14.58 -7.57
C LEU A 352 0.39 -14.80 -6.07
N ASN A 353 -0.70 -15.30 -5.48
CA ASN A 353 -0.84 -15.46 -4.04
C ASN A 353 -1.28 -16.90 -3.73
N TYR A 354 -0.71 -17.48 -2.67
CA TYR A 354 -1.22 -18.74 -2.12
C TYR A 354 -2.05 -18.44 -0.88
N LEU A 355 -3.36 -18.37 -1.10
CA LEU A 355 -4.38 -17.84 -0.19
C LEU A 355 -5.07 -18.93 0.60
N ASN A 356 -5.39 -18.69 1.86
CA ASN A 356 -6.41 -19.42 2.61
C ASN A 356 -7.44 -18.43 3.18
N ASP A 357 -8.55 -18.95 3.69
CA ASP A 357 -9.54 -18.16 4.41
C ASP A 357 -10.21 -19.03 5.46
N HIS A 358 -9.75 -18.92 6.71
CA HIS A 358 -10.26 -19.74 7.80
C HIS A 358 -11.72 -19.42 8.13
N ARG A 359 -12.16 -18.16 8.00
CA ARG A 359 -13.54 -17.72 8.25
C ARG A 359 -14.51 -18.40 7.29
N ASN A 360 -14.13 -18.51 6.01
CA ASN A 360 -14.94 -19.18 4.98
C ASN A 360 -14.61 -20.67 4.80
N ASN A 361 -13.85 -21.28 5.72
CA ASN A 361 -13.42 -22.67 5.66
C ASN A 361 -12.73 -23.05 4.32
N ARG A 362 -11.94 -22.13 3.77
CA ARG A 362 -11.20 -22.31 2.53
C ARG A 362 -9.75 -22.70 2.87
N SER A 363 -9.40 -23.94 2.58
CA SER A 363 -8.00 -24.39 2.60
C SER A 363 -7.21 -23.70 1.50
N HIS A 364 -5.88 -23.72 1.61
CA HIS A 364 -5.01 -22.99 0.68
C HIS A 364 -5.34 -23.19 -0.81
N PHE A 365 -5.30 -22.10 -1.57
CA PHE A 365 -5.68 -21.98 -2.96
C PHE A 365 -4.91 -20.88 -3.68
N ILE A 366 -4.83 -20.96 -5.00
CA ILE A 366 -4.14 -19.95 -5.80
C ILE A 366 -5.11 -18.79 -6.06
N GLY A 367 -4.66 -17.57 -5.80
CA GLY A 367 -5.23 -16.33 -6.30
C GLY A 367 -4.28 -15.67 -7.29
N ALA A 368 -4.84 -15.10 -8.34
CA ALA A 368 -4.10 -14.36 -9.35
C ALA A 368 -4.73 -12.97 -9.56
N LEU A 369 -3.90 -11.97 -9.82
CA LEU A 369 -4.37 -10.62 -10.15
C LEU A 369 -3.54 -10.06 -11.30
N VAL A 370 -4.21 -9.45 -12.28
CA VAL A 370 -3.58 -8.65 -13.34
C VAL A 370 -4.12 -7.22 -13.30
N ARG A 371 -3.25 -6.27 -13.01
CA ARG A 371 -3.55 -4.83 -12.96
C ARG A 371 -2.96 -4.13 -14.17
N LEU A 372 -3.80 -3.39 -14.88
CA LEU A 372 -3.38 -2.46 -15.92
C LEU A 372 -3.49 -1.05 -15.35
N GLU A 373 -2.41 -0.29 -15.38
CA GLU A 373 -2.33 1.04 -14.78
C GLU A 373 -1.87 2.06 -15.84
N ALA A 374 -2.59 3.16 -15.98
CA ALA A 374 -2.23 4.26 -16.86
C ALA A 374 -2.12 5.57 -16.08
N LEU A 375 -1.04 6.32 -16.33
CA LEU A 375 -0.75 7.62 -15.75
C LEU A 375 -0.90 8.73 -16.79
N PHE A 376 -1.51 9.85 -16.40
CA PHE A 376 -1.73 11.01 -17.25
C PHE A 376 -1.30 12.29 -16.56
#